data_AF-A0AAW0FBN8-F1
#
_entry.id   AF-A0AAW0FBN8-F1
#
_cell.length_a   1.000
_cell.length_b   1.000
_cell.length_c   1.000
_cell.angle_alpha   90.00
_cell.angle_beta   90.00
_cell.angle_gamma   90.00
#
_symmetry.space_group_name_H-M   'P 1'
#
loop_
_entity.id
_entity.type
_entity.pdbx_description
1 polymer ?
#
loop_
_entity_poly.entity_id
_entity_poly.type
_entity_poly.pdbx_seq_one_letter_code
_entity_poly.pdbx_strand_id
1 'polypeptide(L)'
;MTVITILELLKLNSTGGIIDGMRIGRAVVSVGKAIELEYRSQSLVQQEGKSFSKKKRNANEWKKLIRQRDYLSRDPGASREWDAPIHVKVGGVLTSLLVHIAKIPVTGTDPTTGKTVKALQPAFHHTYQFIMGQKLGVLKLHKSLIRQLGSRSVENSVQPQLLPITKDSSETLAYLKASSNRISGVYDGLNVLGETPWTINRKVFEVITHYWNTGKQFLDIPPVSEEIKYPEPVAFNAEPEAKKEYQKKLKQAVLEASAMNSQRCDTNYKLEIARGFLGNDLTRSLFLFWNGKEVGEKGLDWLKIHLSNVYGYDKVPLKDRIEFANKNMENIKAVAKDPYQNQWWIKGDKPWQILGICYELAEAYTLEDPTKFVSHFPVHQDGTCNGLQHYAALGGDVEGARQVNLKPADRPQDVYTYVAGLVIKRVKADAEAGNEMAIFFEDKITRKVVKQTVMTNVYGVTFVGALAQIKKQVIHHFGKDEDEKAKKFTKYLTSLVFDSVRELFEGAHLIQDWLAEAAKRISKSVRLDTFSNQDNEANKPNHSSSVIWTTPLVVVKLMQEDNKQHFLLTSSTL
;
A
#
# COMPACT_ATOMS: atom_id res chain seq x y z
N MET A 1 -10.35 20.49 -18.37
CA MET A 1 -11.40 19.45 -18.52
C MET A 1 -10.91 18.24 -19.32
N THR A 2 -10.93 18.24 -20.66
CA THR A 2 -10.69 17.05 -21.51
C THR A 2 -9.44 16.22 -21.14
N VAL A 3 -8.31 16.89 -20.90
CA VAL A 3 -7.04 16.24 -20.49
C VAL A 3 -7.20 15.48 -19.16
N ILE A 4 -7.86 16.07 -18.17
CA ILE A 4 -8.12 15.44 -16.86
C ILE A 4 -8.98 14.19 -17.02
N THR A 5 -10.02 14.24 -17.85
CA THR A 5 -10.86 13.07 -18.17
C THR A 5 -10.04 11.93 -18.75
N ILE A 6 -9.10 12.21 -19.67
CA ILE A 6 -8.23 11.19 -20.26
C ILE A 6 -7.28 10.62 -19.18
N LEU A 7 -6.57 11.49 -18.45
CA LEU A 7 -5.58 11.09 -17.44
C LEU A 7 -6.19 10.24 -16.32
N GLU A 8 -7.33 10.66 -15.74
CA GLU A 8 -8.00 9.92 -14.66
C GLU A 8 -8.51 8.56 -15.11
N LEU A 9 -8.99 8.43 -16.35
CA LEU A 9 -9.46 7.14 -16.87
C LEU A 9 -8.30 6.19 -17.20
N LEU A 10 -7.17 6.69 -17.71
CA LEU A 10 -5.96 5.87 -17.90
C LEU A 10 -5.37 5.40 -16.56
N LYS A 11 -5.31 6.30 -15.57
CA LYS A 11 -4.89 6.05 -14.17
C LYS A 11 -5.76 5.03 -13.43
N LEU A 12 -7.02 4.85 -13.85
CA LEU A 12 -7.95 3.86 -13.27
C LEU A 12 -7.94 2.49 -13.98
N ASN A 13 -7.04 2.25 -14.94
CA ASN A 13 -6.91 0.94 -15.59
C ASN A 13 -6.68 -0.21 -14.59
N SER A 14 -7.24 -1.38 -14.88
CA SER A 14 -7.19 -2.59 -14.05
C SER A 14 -7.67 -2.43 -12.59
N THR A 15 -8.53 -1.45 -12.29
CA THR A 15 -8.99 -1.18 -10.91
C THR A 15 -10.32 -1.85 -10.54
N GLY A 16 -10.52 -2.08 -9.23
CA GLY A 16 -11.80 -2.54 -8.68
C GLY A 16 -12.17 -4.00 -8.97
N GLY A 17 -11.19 -4.83 -9.36
CA GLY A 17 -11.38 -6.23 -9.74
C GLY A 17 -11.84 -6.43 -11.19
N ILE A 18 -11.74 -5.39 -12.02
CA ILE A 18 -12.10 -5.45 -13.45
C ILE A 18 -10.82 -5.63 -14.26
N ILE A 19 -10.64 -6.83 -14.83
CA ILE A 19 -9.60 -7.11 -15.84
C ILE A 19 -9.77 -6.12 -17.01
N ASP A 20 -8.69 -5.54 -17.51
CA ASP A 20 -8.67 -4.66 -18.69
C ASP A 20 -9.66 -3.47 -18.62
N GLY A 21 -9.86 -2.92 -17.41
CA GLY A 21 -10.83 -1.84 -17.21
C GLY A 21 -11.06 -1.42 -15.75
N MET A 22 -12.23 -0.83 -15.50
CA MET A 22 -12.61 -0.24 -14.21
C MET A 22 -14.13 -0.30 -13.98
N ARG A 23 -14.58 -0.09 -12.74
CA ARG A 23 -16.02 0.07 -12.42
C ARG A 23 -16.50 1.48 -12.82
N ILE A 24 -17.60 1.58 -13.58
CA ILE A 24 -18.06 2.87 -14.11
C ILE A 24 -18.35 3.92 -13.02
N GLY A 25 -18.94 3.50 -11.90
CA GLY A 25 -19.24 4.39 -10.77
C GLY A 25 -17.99 5.00 -10.11
N ARG A 26 -16.85 4.27 -10.08
CA ARG A 26 -15.58 4.83 -9.61
C ARG A 26 -15.00 5.82 -10.62
N ALA A 27 -15.09 5.49 -11.91
CA ALA A 27 -14.58 6.30 -13.01
C ALA A 27 -15.22 7.70 -13.02
N VAL A 28 -16.57 7.77 -13.04
CA VAL A 28 -17.28 9.06 -13.11
C VAL A 28 -17.07 9.91 -11.86
N VAL A 29 -17.01 9.32 -10.67
CA VAL A 29 -16.73 10.07 -9.43
C VAL A 29 -15.30 10.60 -9.40
N SER A 30 -14.30 9.83 -9.86
CA SER A 30 -12.89 10.28 -9.91
C SER A 30 -12.73 11.46 -10.87
N VAL A 31 -13.28 11.35 -12.09
CA VAL A 31 -13.30 12.46 -13.06
C VAL A 31 -14.03 13.67 -12.49
N GLY A 32 -15.22 13.49 -11.91
CA GLY A 32 -16.00 14.57 -11.30
C GLY A 32 -15.24 15.34 -10.20
N LYS A 33 -14.57 14.62 -9.30
CA LYS A 33 -13.76 15.22 -8.22
C LYS A 33 -12.47 15.87 -8.73
N ALA A 34 -11.81 15.29 -9.74
CA ALA A 34 -10.61 15.89 -10.34
C ALA A 34 -10.92 17.20 -11.08
N ILE A 35 -12.10 17.29 -11.73
CA ILE A 35 -12.58 18.51 -12.38
C ILE A 35 -12.95 19.60 -11.35
N GLU A 36 -13.57 19.23 -10.24
CA GLU A 36 -13.82 20.17 -9.14
C GLU A 36 -12.52 20.67 -8.50
N LEU A 37 -11.56 19.78 -8.25
CA LEU A 37 -10.26 20.14 -7.67
C LEU A 37 -9.49 21.15 -8.55
N GLU A 38 -9.49 20.93 -9.86
CA GLU A 38 -8.94 21.87 -10.86
C GLU A 38 -9.66 23.23 -10.79
N TYR A 39 -11.00 23.24 -10.76
CA TYR A 39 -11.78 24.47 -10.67
C TYR A 39 -11.51 25.25 -9.37
N ARG A 40 -11.38 24.57 -8.23
CA ARG A 40 -10.99 25.17 -6.94
C ARG A 40 -9.57 25.74 -7.03
N SER A 41 -8.62 24.99 -7.60
CA SER A 41 -7.24 25.43 -7.81
C SER A 41 -7.17 26.70 -8.67
N GLN A 42 -7.83 26.70 -9.82
CA GLN A 42 -7.91 27.85 -10.72
C GLN A 42 -8.53 29.08 -10.02
N SER A 43 -9.57 28.86 -9.20
CA SER A 43 -10.22 29.91 -8.43
C SER A 43 -9.29 30.54 -7.38
N LEU A 44 -8.48 29.73 -6.69
CA LEU A 44 -7.45 30.21 -5.75
C LEU A 44 -6.35 31.01 -6.46
N VAL A 45 -5.87 30.54 -7.61
CA VAL A 45 -4.86 31.26 -8.43
C VAL A 45 -5.40 32.63 -8.89
N GLN A 46 -6.67 32.71 -9.29
CA GLN A 46 -7.31 34.00 -9.65
C GLN A 46 -7.45 34.96 -8.45
N GLN A 47 -7.59 34.44 -7.22
CA GLN A 47 -7.58 35.25 -6.00
C GLN A 47 -6.16 35.72 -5.63
N GLU A 48 -5.16 34.83 -5.64
CA GLU A 48 -3.78 35.21 -5.30
C GLU A 48 -3.16 36.15 -6.36
N GLY A 49 -3.46 35.98 -7.65
CA GLY A 49 -2.97 36.88 -8.72
C GLY A 49 -3.43 38.34 -8.56
N LYS A 50 -4.67 38.56 -8.10
CA LYS A 50 -5.19 39.90 -7.74
C LYS A 50 -4.45 40.51 -6.53
N SER A 51 -3.88 39.68 -5.66
CA SER A 51 -3.11 40.10 -4.49
C SER A 51 -1.64 40.40 -4.83
N PHE A 52 -1.01 39.54 -5.64
CA PHE A 52 0.41 39.64 -6.04
C PHE A 52 0.72 40.77 -7.01
N SER A 53 -0.28 41.34 -7.70
CA SER A 53 -0.12 42.51 -8.57
C SER A 53 0.57 43.71 -7.89
N LYS A 54 0.46 43.84 -6.56
CA LYS A 54 1.15 44.89 -5.78
C LYS A 54 2.47 44.38 -5.22
N LYS A 55 3.60 44.88 -5.77
CA LYS A 55 4.95 44.75 -5.17
C LYS A 55 4.91 45.21 -3.70
N LYS A 56 5.02 44.28 -2.75
CA LYS A 56 5.06 44.54 -1.31
C LYS A 56 6.37 44.05 -0.70
N ARG A 57 6.96 44.86 0.18
CA ARG A 57 8.37 44.76 0.59
C ARG A 57 8.60 44.52 2.10
N ASN A 58 7.56 44.31 2.92
CA ASN A 58 7.73 44.24 4.38
C ASN A 58 6.94 43.08 5.03
N ALA A 59 7.61 42.30 5.87
CA ALA A 59 7.06 41.13 6.58
C ALA A 59 5.92 41.48 7.56
N ASN A 60 5.86 42.72 8.07
CA ASN A 60 4.77 43.14 8.95
C ASN A 60 3.45 43.36 8.22
N GLU A 61 3.45 43.67 6.91
CA GLU A 61 2.22 43.66 6.10
C GLU A 61 1.71 42.24 5.87
N TRP A 62 2.63 41.28 5.62
CA TRP A 62 2.30 39.86 5.47
C TRP A 62 1.59 39.29 6.70
N LYS A 63 2.11 39.55 7.90
CA LYS A 63 1.47 39.14 9.17
C LYS A 63 0.07 39.73 9.34
N LYS A 64 -0.18 40.94 8.81
CA LYS A 64 -1.50 41.61 8.85
C LYS A 64 -2.49 41.00 7.85
N LEU A 65 -2.02 40.64 6.65
CA LEU A 65 -2.82 39.96 5.61
C LEU A 65 -3.19 38.52 5.99
N ILE A 66 -2.31 37.76 6.63
CA ILE A 66 -2.62 36.40 7.11
C ILE A 66 -3.81 36.44 8.09
N ARG A 67 -3.77 37.37 9.07
CA ARG A 67 -4.87 37.60 10.02
C ARG A 67 -6.18 38.07 9.36
N GLN A 68 -6.12 38.72 8.19
CA GLN A 68 -7.32 39.05 7.40
C GLN A 68 -7.82 37.84 6.58
N ARG A 69 -6.93 36.95 6.11
CA ARG A 69 -7.32 35.74 5.38
C ARG A 69 -8.02 34.72 6.28
N ASP A 70 -7.57 34.57 7.53
CA ASP A 70 -8.25 33.79 8.58
C ASP A 70 -9.70 34.27 8.83
N TYR A 71 -10.00 35.55 8.53
CA TYR A 71 -11.33 36.14 8.65
C TYR A 71 -12.19 35.94 7.40
N LEU A 72 -11.58 35.72 6.22
CA LEU A 72 -12.28 35.41 4.97
C LEU A 72 -12.61 33.92 4.84
N SER A 73 -11.81 33.03 5.44
CA SER A 73 -12.14 31.60 5.60
C SER A 73 -13.26 31.34 6.62
N ARG A 74 -13.98 32.37 7.07
CA ARG A 74 -15.22 32.28 7.87
C ARG A 74 -16.50 32.51 7.06
N ASP A 75 -16.42 32.83 5.76
CA ASP A 75 -17.61 32.97 4.90
C ASP A 75 -18.29 31.59 4.68
N PRO A 76 -19.52 31.36 5.19
CA PRO A 76 -20.22 30.08 5.01
C PRO A 76 -20.65 29.80 3.57
N GLY A 77 -20.60 30.82 2.69
CA GLY A 77 -20.91 30.67 1.26
C GLY A 77 -19.74 30.21 0.40
N ALA A 78 -18.49 30.44 0.83
CA ALA A 78 -17.31 30.35 -0.02
C ALA A 78 -16.84 28.91 -0.34
N SER A 79 -17.28 27.90 0.40
CA SER A 79 -16.82 26.51 0.28
C SER A 79 -17.94 25.48 0.14
N ARG A 80 -18.91 25.73 -0.76
CA ARG A 80 -19.85 24.69 -1.19
C ARG A 80 -19.11 23.64 -2.03
N GLU A 81 -18.74 22.54 -1.38
CA GLU A 81 -18.30 21.34 -2.08
C GLU A 81 -19.41 20.81 -3.00
N TRP A 82 -19.06 20.24 -4.14
CA TRP A 82 -20.05 19.63 -5.02
C TRP A 82 -20.61 18.35 -4.39
N ASP A 83 -21.94 18.23 -4.32
CA ASP A 83 -22.59 17.01 -3.87
C ASP A 83 -22.25 15.82 -4.79
N ALA A 84 -22.25 14.59 -4.26
CA ALA A 84 -21.94 13.39 -5.04
C ALA A 84 -22.76 13.23 -6.35
N PRO A 85 -24.06 13.60 -6.44
CA PRO A 85 -24.80 13.61 -7.70
C PRO A 85 -24.23 14.56 -8.76
N ILE A 86 -23.59 15.66 -8.35
CA ILE A 86 -22.92 16.62 -9.26
C ILE A 86 -21.63 16.00 -9.81
N HIS A 87 -20.79 15.39 -8.96
CA HIS A 87 -19.60 14.63 -9.43
C HIS A 87 -19.98 13.57 -10.46
N VAL A 88 -21.02 12.78 -10.16
CA VAL A 88 -21.51 11.70 -11.04
C VAL A 88 -22.03 12.25 -12.36
N LYS A 89 -22.81 13.35 -12.36
CA LYS A 89 -23.31 13.99 -13.59
C LYS A 89 -22.17 14.54 -14.46
N VAL A 90 -21.28 15.35 -13.89
CA VAL A 90 -20.17 15.99 -14.62
C VAL A 90 -19.21 14.94 -15.17
N GLY A 91 -18.75 14.00 -14.32
CA GLY A 91 -17.86 12.93 -14.74
C GLY A 91 -18.52 11.95 -15.72
N GLY A 92 -19.83 11.72 -15.60
CA GLY A 92 -20.61 10.88 -16.52
C GLY A 92 -20.66 11.45 -17.93
N VAL A 93 -21.00 12.74 -18.08
CA VAL A 93 -21.02 13.42 -19.38
C VAL A 93 -19.63 13.43 -20.01
N LEU A 94 -18.59 13.82 -19.26
CA LEU A 94 -17.21 13.86 -19.76
C LEU A 94 -16.70 12.47 -20.17
N THR A 95 -16.99 11.42 -19.39
CA THR A 95 -16.63 10.04 -19.72
C THR A 95 -17.37 9.56 -20.98
N SER A 96 -18.66 9.84 -21.10
CA SER A 96 -19.46 9.50 -22.28
C SER A 96 -18.88 10.14 -23.55
N LEU A 97 -18.57 11.44 -23.53
CA LEU A 97 -17.94 12.13 -24.66
C LEU A 97 -16.62 11.47 -25.08
N LEU A 98 -15.75 11.10 -24.13
CA LEU A 98 -14.50 10.41 -24.46
C LEU A 98 -14.75 9.02 -25.06
N VAL A 99 -15.71 8.24 -24.56
CA VAL A 99 -16.06 6.92 -25.12
C VAL A 99 -16.59 7.03 -26.56
N HIS A 100 -17.37 8.06 -26.87
CA HIS A 100 -17.84 8.31 -28.24
C HIS A 100 -16.71 8.73 -29.17
N ILE A 101 -15.78 9.59 -28.73
CA ILE A 101 -14.73 10.18 -29.58
C ILE A 101 -13.51 9.26 -29.73
N ALA A 102 -13.02 8.65 -28.66
CA ALA A 102 -11.73 7.96 -28.66
C ALA A 102 -11.76 6.66 -29.49
N LYS A 103 -11.05 6.66 -30.62
CA LYS A 103 -10.81 5.47 -31.47
C LYS A 103 -9.33 5.13 -31.51
N ILE A 104 -9.02 3.86 -31.78
CA ILE A 104 -7.67 3.33 -31.96
C ILE A 104 -7.64 2.46 -33.22
N PRO A 105 -6.60 2.54 -34.08
CA PRO A 105 -6.45 1.62 -35.20
C PRO A 105 -6.12 0.21 -34.71
N VAL A 106 -6.83 -0.77 -35.25
CA VAL A 106 -6.68 -2.20 -34.94
C VAL A 106 -6.52 -2.98 -36.24
N THR A 107 -5.58 -3.91 -36.25
CA THR A 107 -5.39 -4.89 -37.32
C THR A 107 -6.04 -6.21 -36.92
N GLY A 108 -6.92 -6.76 -37.76
CA GLY A 108 -7.52 -8.07 -37.56
C GLY A 108 -7.49 -8.88 -38.84
N THR A 109 -7.39 -10.21 -38.73
CA THR A 109 -7.54 -11.11 -39.87
C THR A 109 -9.00 -11.53 -40.00
N ASP A 110 -9.59 -11.36 -41.18
CA ASP A 110 -10.95 -11.84 -41.48
C ASP A 110 -10.96 -13.38 -41.47
N PRO A 111 -11.82 -14.04 -40.64
CA PRO A 111 -11.88 -15.50 -40.55
C PRO A 111 -12.39 -16.20 -41.81
N THR A 112 -13.02 -15.48 -42.74
CA THR A 112 -13.54 -16.04 -44.01
C THR A 112 -12.66 -15.76 -45.22
N THR A 113 -12.07 -14.56 -45.35
CA THR A 113 -11.18 -14.24 -46.49
C THR A 113 -9.69 -14.36 -46.19
N GLY A 114 -9.30 -14.54 -44.93
CA GLY A 114 -7.89 -14.63 -44.49
C GLY A 114 -7.10 -13.32 -44.63
N LYS A 115 -7.72 -12.22 -45.07
CA LYS A 115 -7.04 -10.94 -45.32
C LYS A 115 -6.92 -10.13 -44.03
N THR A 116 -5.79 -9.44 -43.86
CA THR A 116 -5.56 -8.52 -42.74
C THR A 116 -6.22 -7.17 -43.02
N VAL A 117 -7.29 -6.86 -42.30
CA VAL A 117 -8.04 -5.60 -42.40
C VAL A 117 -7.59 -4.65 -41.28
N LYS A 118 -7.47 -3.36 -41.59
CA LYS A 118 -7.23 -2.28 -40.61
C LYS A 118 -8.52 -1.49 -40.41
N ALA A 119 -8.95 -1.34 -39.16
CA ALA A 119 -10.17 -0.60 -38.81
C ALA A 119 -9.98 0.25 -37.54
N LEU A 120 -10.74 1.35 -37.43
CA LEU A 120 -10.82 2.15 -36.20
C LEU A 120 -11.86 1.54 -35.25
N GLN A 121 -11.43 1.11 -34.07
CA GLN A 121 -12.32 0.60 -33.02
C GLN A 121 -12.37 1.56 -31.82
N PRO A 122 -13.42 1.55 -30.98
CA PRO A 122 -13.47 2.32 -29.74
C PRO A 122 -12.29 1.98 -28.82
N ALA A 123 -11.53 2.99 -28.40
CA ALA A 123 -10.42 2.81 -27.45
C ALA A 123 -10.91 2.49 -26.03
N PHE A 124 -12.13 2.94 -25.70
CA PHE A 124 -12.87 2.59 -24.50
C PHE A 124 -14.25 2.06 -24.90
N HIS A 125 -14.80 1.11 -24.15
CA HIS A 125 -16.19 0.67 -24.31
C HIS A 125 -16.89 0.40 -22.97
N HIS A 126 -18.11 0.90 -22.82
CA HIS A 126 -18.97 0.62 -21.67
C HIS A 126 -19.71 -0.70 -21.87
N THR A 127 -19.73 -1.56 -20.86
CA THR A 127 -20.44 -2.84 -20.88
C THR A 127 -20.84 -3.26 -19.46
N TYR A 128 -21.53 -4.39 -19.32
CA TYR A 128 -21.95 -4.93 -18.02
C TYR A 128 -21.30 -6.29 -17.78
N GLN A 129 -20.90 -6.55 -16.54
CA GLN A 129 -20.43 -7.87 -16.09
C GLN A 129 -21.23 -8.30 -14.86
N PHE A 130 -21.62 -9.57 -14.81
CA PHE A 130 -22.29 -10.15 -13.65
C PHE A 130 -21.26 -10.65 -12.64
N ILE A 131 -21.33 -10.16 -11.40
CA ILE A 131 -20.48 -10.58 -10.29
C ILE A 131 -21.39 -10.99 -9.14
N MET A 132 -21.32 -12.25 -8.70
CA MET A 132 -22.18 -12.82 -7.65
C MET A 132 -23.68 -12.56 -7.91
N GLY A 133 -24.11 -12.73 -9.17
CA GLY A 133 -25.49 -12.47 -9.62
C GLY A 133 -25.84 -10.99 -9.87
N GLN A 134 -25.06 -10.04 -9.37
CA GLN A 134 -25.32 -8.61 -9.55
C GLN A 134 -24.75 -8.06 -10.87
N LYS A 135 -25.57 -7.33 -11.63
CA LYS A 135 -25.19 -6.66 -12.87
C LYS A 135 -24.40 -5.38 -12.59
N LEU A 136 -23.09 -5.40 -12.83
CA LEU A 136 -22.19 -4.26 -12.59
C LEU A 136 -21.79 -3.57 -13.90
N GLY A 137 -21.93 -2.25 -13.97
CA GLY A 137 -21.44 -1.43 -15.09
C GLY A 137 -19.91 -1.27 -15.04
N VAL A 138 -19.25 -1.52 -16.16
CA VAL A 138 -17.78 -1.46 -16.27
C VAL A 138 -17.35 -0.73 -17.55
N LEU A 139 -16.26 0.02 -17.45
CA LEU A 139 -15.59 0.64 -18.59
C LEU A 139 -14.34 -0.19 -18.90
N LYS A 140 -14.22 -0.67 -20.14
CA LYS A 140 -13.12 -1.50 -20.63
C LYS A 140 -12.23 -0.69 -21.57
N LEU A 141 -10.94 -0.97 -21.55
CA LEU A 141 -9.96 -0.41 -22.49
C LEU A 141 -9.71 -1.42 -23.62
N HIS A 142 -9.48 -0.94 -24.84
CA HIS A 142 -9.14 -1.81 -25.96
C HIS A 142 -7.74 -2.43 -25.78
N LYS A 143 -7.56 -3.71 -26.14
CA LYS A 143 -6.31 -4.47 -25.90
C LYS A 143 -5.06 -3.75 -26.45
N SER A 144 -5.14 -3.08 -27.60
CA SER A 144 -4.02 -2.32 -28.18
C SER A 144 -3.58 -1.13 -27.29
N LEU A 145 -4.53 -0.44 -26.65
CA LEU A 145 -4.23 0.66 -25.72
C LEU A 145 -3.57 0.11 -24.44
N ILE A 146 -4.01 -1.05 -23.96
CA ILE A 146 -3.41 -1.71 -22.80
C ILE A 146 -1.97 -2.15 -23.10
N ARG A 147 -1.69 -2.70 -24.29
CA ARG A 147 -0.32 -2.98 -24.75
C ARG A 147 0.56 -1.73 -24.78
N GLN A 148 0.01 -0.59 -25.19
CA GLN A 148 0.72 0.70 -25.18
C GLN A 148 1.03 1.17 -23.75
N LEU A 149 0.08 1.06 -22.81
CA LEU A 149 0.28 1.40 -21.39
C LEU A 149 1.32 0.49 -20.68
N GLY A 150 1.43 -0.77 -21.10
CA GLY A 150 2.46 -1.70 -20.62
C GLY A 150 3.83 -1.57 -21.32
N SER A 151 3.94 -0.69 -22.33
CA SER A 151 5.15 -0.51 -23.15
C SER A 151 6.06 0.61 -22.63
N ARG A 152 7.25 0.76 -23.22
CA ARG A 152 8.18 1.87 -22.93
C ARG A 152 7.60 3.26 -23.26
N SER A 153 6.57 3.38 -24.10
CA SER A 153 6.13 4.66 -24.70
C SER A 153 5.21 5.53 -23.81
N VAL A 154 5.15 5.30 -22.49
CA VAL A 154 4.27 6.05 -21.57
C VAL A 154 4.90 7.35 -21.07
N GLU A 155 6.18 7.59 -21.34
CA GLU A 155 7.04 8.69 -20.85
C GLU A 155 6.41 10.11 -20.93
N ASN A 156 5.47 10.34 -21.85
CA ASN A 156 4.75 11.62 -21.99
C ASN A 156 3.20 11.48 -21.95
N SER A 157 2.65 10.29 -21.65
CA SER A 157 1.22 10.00 -21.80
C SER A 157 0.38 10.18 -20.52
N VAL A 158 0.94 9.89 -19.35
CA VAL A 158 0.25 10.01 -18.05
C VAL A 158 1.20 10.61 -17.02
N GLN A 159 1.21 11.95 -16.91
CA GLN A 159 1.99 12.64 -15.89
C GLN A 159 1.30 12.55 -14.51
N PRO A 160 2.05 12.29 -13.42
CA PRO A 160 1.54 12.36 -12.06
C PRO A 160 1.17 13.81 -11.69
N GLN A 161 -0.06 14.05 -11.23
CA GLN A 161 -0.48 15.38 -10.74
C GLN A 161 0.15 15.76 -9.40
N LEU A 162 0.61 14.77 -8.62
CA LEU A 162 1.22 14.95 -7.30
C LEU A 162 2.63 14.37 -7.33
N LEU A 163 3.58 15.18 -7.82
CA LEU A 163 5.01 14.97 -7.69
C LEU A 163 5.49 15.46 -6.31
N PRO A 164 6.58 14.94 -5.73
CA PRO A 164 7.25 15.57 -4.61
C PRO A 164 7.69 16.99 -4.96
N ILE A 165 7.41 17.93 -4.06
CA ILE A 165 7.39 19.36 -4.38
C ILE A 165 8.65 20.04 -3.83
N THR A 166 9.23 20.96 -4.60
CA THR A 166 10.29 21.86 -4.09
C THR A 166 9.70 22.85 -3.07
N LYS A 167 10.45 23.19 -2.01
CA LYS A 167 9.97 24.08 -0.94
C LYS A 167 9.50 25.46 -1.43
N ASP A 168 10.08 25.96 -2.51
CA ASP A 168 9.80 27.28 -3.08
C ASP A 168 8.58 27.35 -4.01
N SER A 169 7.83 26.25 -4.19
CA SER A 169 6.67 26.22 -5.09
C SER A 169 5.47 27.00 -4.53
N SER A 170 4.71 27.62 -5.43
CA SER A 170 3.45 28.34 -5.13
C SER A 170 2.42 27.44 -4.47
N GLU A 171 2.40 26.17 -4.85
CA GLU A 171 1.44 25.15 -4.43
C GLU A 171 1.73 24.72 -2.98
N THR A 172 2.99 24.45 -2.64
CA THR A 172 3.41 24.17 -1.24
C THR A 172 3.01 25.31 -0.32
N LEU A 173 3.25 26.56 -0.74
CA LEU A 173 2.83 27.74 0.03
C LEU A 173 1.29 27.86 0.11
N ALA A 174 0.54 27.47 -0.92
CA ALA A 174 -0.92 27.46 -0.87
C ALA A 174 -1.47 26.41 0.12
N TYR A 175 -0.91 25.18 0.11
CA TYR A 175 -1.25 24.12 1.05
C TYR A 175 -0.93 24.48 2.51
N LEU A 176 0.26 25.03 2.78
CA LEU A 176 0.65 25.47 4.12
C LEU A 176 -0.21 26.63 4.66
N LYS A 177 -0.68 27.53 3.78
CA LYS A 177 -1.66 28.58 4.15
C LYS A 177 -3.10 28.04 4.32
N ALA A 178 -3.36 26.76 4.05
CA ALA A 178 -4.68 26.14 4.17
C ALA A 178 -4.82 25.24 5.42
N SER A 179 -3.72 24.75 5.98
CA SER A 179 -3.70 24.10 7.29
C SER A 179 -4.01 25.09 8.42
N SER A 180 -5.05 24.81 9.22
CA SER A 180 -5.45 25.66 10.35
C SER A 180 -4.54 25.45 11.56
N ASN A 181 -4.08 26.54 12.20
CA ASN A 181 -3.11 26.56 13.33
C ASN A 181 -3.55 25.86 14.66
N ARG A 182 -4.52 24.95 14.66
CA ARG A 182 -5.15 24.40 15.88
C ARG A 182 -4.62 23.03 16.34
N ILE A 183 -3.57 22.49 15.70
CA ILE A 183 -3.08 21.13 15.92
C ILE A 183 -1.53 21.09 15.86
N SER A 184 -0.86 22.00 16.58
CA SER A 184 0.59 22.28 16.44
C SER A 184 1.47 21.03 16.44
N GLY A 185 1.42 20.19 17.47
CA GLY A 185 2.33 19.04 17.61
C GLY A 185 2.25 17.99 16.48
N VAL A 186 1.16 17.93 15.72
CA VAL A 186 1.08 17.10 14.50
C VAL A 186 1.60 17.86 13.27
N TYR A 187 1.38 19.17 13.17
CA TYR A 187 2.05 19.97 12.12
C TYR A 187 3.56 19.99 12.31
N ASP A 188 4.07 20.09 13.54
CA ASP A 188 5.51 20.06 13.82
C ASP A 188 6.14 18.74 13.34
N GLY A 189 5.51 17.59 13.64
CA GLY A 189 5.93 16.28 13.15
C GLY A 189 5.81 16.12 11.62
N LEU A 190 4.70 16.58 11.02
CA LEU A 190 4.50 16.51 9.57
C LEU A 190 5.46 17.44 8.80
N ASN A 191 5.79 18.61 9.37
CA ASN A 191 6.77 19.53 8.82
C ASN A 191 8.15 18.87 8.82
N VAL A 192 8.63 18.32 9.93
CA VAL A 192 9.93 17.61 9.98
C VAL A 192 10.00 16.45 8.97
N LEU A 193 8.91 15.69 8.81
CA LEU A 193 8.83 14.61 7.81
C LEU A 193 8.85 15.14 6.37
N GLY A 194 8.08 16.18 6.06
CA GLY A 194 7.98 16.76 4.71
C GLY A 194 9.16 17.67 4.33
N GLU A 195 9.87 18.22 5.30
CA GLU A 195 11.04 19.08 5.09
C GLU A 195 12.34 18.32 4.81
N THR A 196 12.34 17.00 5.05
CA THR A 196 13.49 16.11 4.84
C THR A 196 13.75 15.94 3.32
N PRO A 197 14.89 16.40 2.78
CA PRO A 197 15.15 16.39 1.34
C PRO A 197 15.77 15.06 0.87
N TRP A 198 15.39 14.63 -0.34
CA TRP A 198 15.76 13.35 -0.93
C TRP A 198 16.36 13.51 -2.34
N THR A 199 17.05 12.48 -2.84
CA THR A 199 17.64 12.42 -4.18
C THR A 199 17.60 11.00 -4.77
N ILE A 200 17.77 10.86 -6.09
CA ILE A 200 17.79 9.54 -6.78
C ILE A 200 19.14 8.84 -6.58
N ASN A 201 19.10 7.59 -6.15
CA ASN A 201 20.22 6.66 -6.22
C ASN A 201 20.49 6.26 -7.68
N ARG A 202 21.32 7.04 -8.38
CA ARG A 202 21.60 6.86 -9.82
C ARG A 202 22.12 5.45 -10.15
N LYS A 203 23.05 4.93 -9.34
CA LYS A 203 23.66 3.60 -9.54
C LYS A 203 22.64 2.46 -9.48
N VAL A 204 21.68 2.56 -8.56
CA VAL A 204 20.58 1.58 -8.46
C VAL A 204 19.55 1.80 -9.58
N PHE A 205 19.25 3.05 -9.93
CA PHE A 205 18.38 3.39 -11.06
C PHE A 205 18.88 2.86 -12.42
N GLU A 206 20.20 2.89 -12.65
CA GLU A 206 20.83 2.37 -13.86
C GLU A 206 20.70 0.84 -13.97
N VAL A 207 20.94 0.10 -12.88
CA VAL A 207 20.74 -1.36 -12.84
C VAL A 207 19.26 -1.72 -13.01
N ILE A 208 18.34 -1.00 -12.36
CA ILE A 208 16.89 -1.16 -12.56
C ILE A 208 16.49 -0.91 -14.02
N THR A 209 16.99 0.17 -14.61
CA THR A 209 16.73 0.55 -16.01
C THR A 209 17.27 -0.49 -16.99
N HIS A 210 18.44 -1.08 -16.71
CA HIS A 210 18.96 -2.22 -17.48
C HIS A 210 17.97 -3.39 -17.48
N TYR A 211 17.58 -3.90 -16.31
CA TYR A 211 16.68 -5.06 -16.23
C TYR A 211 15.28 -4.75 -16.78
N TRP A 212 14.73 -3.57 -16.52
CA TRP A 212 13.48 -3.09 -17.14
C TRP A 212 13.53 -3.13 -18.67
N ASN A 213 14.65 -2.70 -19.25
CA ASN A 213 14.84 -2.69 -20.70
C ASN A 213 14.97 -4.08 -21.32
N THR A 214 15.37 -5.12 -20.58
CA THR A 214 15.36 -6.51 -21.10
C THR A 214 13.95 -7.02 -21.39
N GLY A 215 12.92 -6.44 -20.77
CA GLY A 215 11.53 -6.87 -20.87
C GLY A 215 11.21 -8.21 -20.20
N LYS A 216 12.20 -8.90 -19.63
CA LYS A 216 12.02 -10.17 -18.90
C LYS A 216 11.61 -9.92 -17.44
N GLN A 217 11.12 -10.97 -16.77
CA GLN A 217 10.89 -10.91 -15.33
C GLN A 217 12.24 -10.92 -14.60
N PHE A 218 12.40 -10.06 -13.59
CA PHE A 218 13.60 -10.03 -12.75
C PHE A 218 13.28 -9.48 -11.36
N LEU A 219 13.42 -10.30 -10.32
CA LEU A 219 12.96 -9.96 -8.96
C LEU A 219 11.49 -9.50 -8.99
N ASP A 220 11.19 -8.37 -8.34
CA ASP A 220 9.87 -7.73 -8.36
C ASP A 220 9.53 -7.02 -9.69
N ILE A 221 10.45 -6.94 -10.66
CA ILE A 221 10.17 -6.35 -11.99
C ILE A 221 9.35 -7.37 -12.80
N PRO A 222 8.08 -7.06 -13.16
CA PRO A 222 7.24 -7.96 -13.94
C PRO A 222 7.68 -7.97 -15.42
N PRO A 223 7.52 -9.10 -16.13
CA PRO A 223 7.86 -9.19 -17.55
C PRO A 223 6.94 -8.30 -18.39
N VAL A 224 7.31 -8.06 -19.66
CA VAL A 224 6.37 -7.53 -20.67
C VAL A 224 5.20 -8.50 -20.80
N SER A 225 3.98 -7.97 -20.97
CA SER A 225 2.78 -8.80 -21.13
C SER A 225 2.82 -9.54 -22.47
N GLU A 226 3.25 -10.80 -22.43
CA GLU A 226 2.96 -11.79 -23.48
C GLU A 226 1.44 -11.99 -23.62
N GLU A 227 1.02 -12.67 -24.69
CA GLU A 227 -0.38 -13.09 -24.81
C GLU A 227 -0.70 -14.20 -23.80
N ILE A 228 -1.91 -14.16 -23.23
CA ILE A 228 -2.32 -15.06 -22.15
C ILE A 228 -2.28 -16.51 -22.65
N LYS A 229 -1.41 -17.33 -22.05
CA LYS A 229 -1.33 -18.77 -22.29
C LYS A 229 -2.56 -19.44 -21.66
N TYR A 230 -3.65 -19.47 -22.41
CA TYR A 230 -4.90 -20.10 -22.01
C TYR A 230 -4.70 -21.62 -21.84
N PRO A 231 -5.36 -22.25 -20.84
CA PRO A 231 -5.40 -23.71 -20.76
C PRO A 231 -6.12 -24.30 -21.99
N GLU A 232 -5.78 -25.54 -22.35
CA GLU A 232 -6.41 -26.22 -23.48
C GLU A 232 -7.94 -26.34 -23.31
N PRO A 233 -8.73 -26.07 -24.36
CA PRO A 233 -10.18 -26.05 -24.27
C PRO A 233 -10.74 -27.47 -24.10
N VAL A 234 -11.39 -27.71 -22.97
CA VAL A 234 -12.09 -28.97 -22.69
C VAL A 234 -13.29 -29.14 -23.64
N ALA A 235 -13.46 -30.35 -24.16
CA ALA A 235 -14.50 -30.69 -25.14
C ALA A 235 -15.93 -30.37 -24.65
N PHE A 236 -16.80 -29.96 -25.59
CA PHE A 236 -18.16 -29.50 -25.27
C PHE A 236 -19.03 -30.55 -24.56
N ASN A 237 -18.80 -31.84 -24.83
CA ASN A 237 -19.50 -32.98 -24.22
C ASN A 237 -18.89 -33.46 -22.88
N ALA A 238 -17.78 -32.88 -22.41
CA ALA A 238 -17.07 -33.38 -21.22
C ALA A 238 -17.86 -33.24 -19.90
N GLU A 239 -17.40 -33.96 -18.88
CA GLU A 239 -17.89 -33.92 -17.51
C GLU A 239 -18.09 -32.49 -16.95
N PRO A 240 -19.15 -32.22 -16.17
CA PRO A 240 -19.33 -30.94 -15.48
C PRO A 240 -18.16 -30.55 -14.57
N GLU A 241 -17.51 -31.54 -13.95
CA GLU A 241 -16.31 -31.33 -13.12
C GLU A 241 -15.13 -30.82 -13.96
N ALA A 242 -14.83 -31.47 -15.09
CA ALA A 242 -13.76 -31.05 -16.00
C ALA A 242 -14.01 -29.63 -16.55
N LYS A 243 -15.27 -29.28 -16.87
CA LYS A 243 -15.67 -27.92 -17.28
C LYS A 243 -15.47 -26.90 -16.16
N LYS A 244 -15.81 -27.23 -14.91
CA LYS A 244 -15.63 -26.42 -13.71
C LYS A 244 -14.14 -26.21 -13.39
N GLU A 245 -13.32 -27.25 -13.54
CA GLU A 245 -11.86 -27.17 -13.34
C GLU A 245 -11.17 -26.38 -14.45
N TYR A 246 -11.60 -26.52 -15.71
CA TYR A 246 -11.19 -25.65 -16.82
C TYR A 246 -11.56 -24.18 -16.57
N GLN A 247 -12.78 -23.88 -16.12
CA GLN A 247 -13.17 -22.51 -15.75
C GLN A 247 -12.32 -21.95 -14.58
N LYS A 248 -11.96 -22.78 -13.59
CA LYS A 248 -11.05 -22.44 -12.49
C LYS A 248 -9.64 -22.10 -13.02
N LYS A 249 -9.07 -22.96 -13.87
CA LYS A 249 -7.76 -22.75 -14.55
C LYS A 249 -7.75 -21.50 -15.43
N LEU A 250 -8.77 -21.32 -16.27
CA LEU A 250 -8.93 -20.18 -17.17
C LEU A 250 -9.02 -18.86 -16.39
N LYS A 251 -9.84 -18.83 -15.33
CA LYS A 251 -9.98 -17.67 -14.45
C LYS A 251 -8.67 -17.35 -13.71
N GLN A 252 -7.93 -18.37 -13.29
CA GLN A 252 -6.63 -18.20 -12.63
C GLN A 252 -5.61 -17.57 -13.59
N ALA A 253 -5.40 -18.15 -14.78
CA ALA A 253 -4.45 -17.63 -15.77
C ALA A 253 -4.76 -16.18 -16.20
N VAL A 254 -6.04 -15.83 -16.36
CA VAL A 254 -6.47 -14.46 -16.68
C VAL A 254 -6.28 -13.50 -15.50
N LEU A 255 -6.50 -13.95 -14.26
CA LEU A 255 -6.21 -13.15 -13.06
C LEU A 255 -4.71 -12.90 -12.89
N GLU A 256 -3.87 -13.91 -13.12
CA GLU A 256 -2.41 -13.82 -13.04
C GLU A 256 -1.86 -12.87 -14.10
N ALA A 257 -2.24 -13.03 -15.37
CA ALA A 257 -1.86 -12.11 -16.44
C ALA A 257 -2.33 -10.67 -16.18
N SER A 258 -3.58 -10.50 -15.70
CA SER A 258 -4.11 -9.17 -15.34
C SER A 258 -3.37 -8.55 -14.14
N ALA A 259 -2.96 -9.35 -13.16
CA ALA A 259 -2.16 -8.89 -12.02
C ALA A 259 -0.74 -8.49 -12.45
N MET A 260 -0.06 -9.31 -13.26
CA MET A 260 1.29 -9.01 -13.77
C MET A 260 1.29 -7.78 -14.69
N ASN A 261 0.29 -7.63 -15.56
CA ASN A 261 0.14 -6.44 -16.39
C ASN A 261 -0.21 -5.18 -15.58
N SER A 262 -1.02 -5.32 -14.52
CA SER A 262 -1.31 -4.23 -13.58
C SER A 262 -0.05 -3.81 -12.80
N GLN A 263 0.71 -4.78 -12.27
CA GLN A 263 2.03 -4.54 -11.65
C GLN A 263 3.02 -3.93 -12.64
N ARG A 264 2.97 -4.27 -13.93
CA ARG A 264 3.82 -3.64 -14.95
C ARG A 264 3.42 -2.20 -15.19
N CYS A 265 2.13 -1.89 -15.31
CA CYS A 265 1.64 -0.51 -15.42
C CYS A 265 2.04 0.32 -14.17
N ASP A 266 1.87 -0.24 -12.96
CA ASP A 266 2.27 0.36 -11.68
C ASP A 266 3.80 0.57 -11.59
N THR A 267 4.60 -0.40 -12.02
CA THR A 267 6.07 -0.28 -12.05
C THR A 267 6.54 0.73 -13.09
N ASN A 268 5.95 0.73 -14.29
CA ASN A 268 6.24 1.72 -15.34
C ASN A 268 5.91 3.13 -14.84
N TYR A 269 4.71 3.31 -14.28
CA TYR A 269 4.28 4.56 -13.66
C TYR A 269 5.22 4.98 -12.52
N LYS A 270 5.73 4.06 -11.70
CA LYS A 270 6.75 4.33 -10.66
C LYS A 270 8.17 4.53 -11.18
N LEU A 271 8.47 4.21 -12.44
CA LEU A 271 9.73 4.56 -13.10
C LEU A 271 9.63 5.94 -13.75
N GLU A 272 8.46 6.34 -14.25
CA GLU A 272 8.17 7.73 -14.61
C GLU A 272 8.08 8.63 -13.37
N ILE A 273 7.45 8.16 -12.29
CA ILE A 273 7.65 8.68 -10.92
C ILE A 273 8.93 8.06 -10.28
N ALA A 274 10.00 7.75 -11.03
CA ALA A 274 11.35 7.65 -10.46
C ALA A 274 12.25 8.72 -11.07
N ARG A 275 12.09 8.89 -12.39
CA ARG A 275 12.34 10.17 -13.09
C ARG A 275 11.60 11.34 -12.41
N GLY A 276 10.54 11.06 -11.62
CA GLY A 276 9.77 12.00 -10.78
C GLY A 276 9.40 11.56 -9.34
N PHE A 277 10.06 10.56 -8.73
CA PHE A 277 10.10 10.23 -7.26
C PHE A 277 8.88 9.62 -6.44
N LEU A 278 8.54 8.29 -6.52
CA LEU A 278 7.78 7.35 -5.61
C LEU A 278 7.37 6.03 -6.35
N GLY A 279 7.14 4.81 -5.79
CA GLY A 279 7.14 4.26 -4.41
C GLY A 279 6.76 2.72 -4.31
N ASN A 280 7.71 1.83 -3.94
CA ASN A 280 7.65 0.39 -3.56
C ASN A 280 9.06 -0.06 -3.04
N ASP A 281 9.44 -1.36 -2.94
CA ASP A 281 10.81 -1.75 -2.48
C ASP A 281 11.92 -1.29 -3.44
N LEU A 282 11.76 -1.66 -4.71
CA LEU A 282 12.47 -1.09 -5.86
C LEU A 282 12.63 0.43 -5.70
N THR A 283 11.56 1.16 -5.36
CA THR A 283 11.65 2.62 -5.16
C THR A 283 12.30 3.05 -3.83
N ARG A 284 12.21 2.28 -2.74
CA ARG A 284 12.95 2.60 -1.49
C ARG A 284 14.46 2.61 -1.74
N SER A 285 14.95 1.70 -2.58
CA SER A 285 16.35 1.68 -3.01
C SER A 285 16.74 2.82 -3.96
N LEU A 286 15.77 3.39 -4.68
CA LEU A 286 15.95 4.51 -5.59
C LEU A 286 16.13 5.85 -4.86
N PHE A 287 15.96 5.91 -3.53
CA PHE A 287 16.10 7.14 -2.75
C PHE A 287 17.31 7.12 -1.81
N LEU A 288 18.01 8.25 -1.78
CA LEU A 288 19.00 8.61 -0.78
C LEU A 288 18.57 9.93 -0.12
N PHE A 289 19.06 10.22 1.10
CA PHE A 289 18.93 11.57 1.66
C PHE A 289 19.78 12.55 0.86
N TRP A 290 19.26 13.75 0.59
CA TRP A 290 20.04 14.80 -0.07
C TRP A 290 21.19 15.29 0.83
N ASN A 291 20.92 15.43 2.14
CA ASN A 291 21.92 15.81 3.14
C ASN A 291 22.65 14.56 3.69
N GLY A 292 23.84 14.27 3.18
CA GLY A 292 24.71 13.23 3.73
C GLY A 292 25.43 13.67 5.02
N LYS A 293 26.04 12.71 5.73
CA LYS A 293 26.87 12.96 6.93
C LYS A 293 28.06 11.99 7.01
N GLU A 294 29.17 12.45 7.59
CA GLU A 294 30.26 11.55 8.04
C GLU A 294 29.66 10.44 8.92
N VAL A 295 29.98 9.18 8.61
CA VAL A 295 29.39 8.03 9.33
C VAL A 295 29.95 7.87 10.74
N GLY A 296 31.26 8.11 10.93
CA GLY A 296 31.96 7.69 12.14
C GLY A 296 31.93 6.17 12.36
N GLU A 297 32.55 5.70 13.44
CA GLU A 297 32.55 4.28 13.82
C GLU A 297 31.11 3.71 13.92
N LYS A 298 30.25 4.41 14.67
CA LYS A 298 28.87 3.97 14.94
C LYS A 298 27.97 3.99 13.71
N GLY A 299 28.15 4.95 12.80
CA GLY A 299 27.40 4.97 11.55
C GLY A 299 27.85 3.86 10.60
N LEU A 300 29.16 3.60 10.52
CA LEU A 300 29.71 2.50 9.72
C LEU A 300 29.20 1.14 10.20
N ASP A 301 29.15 0.92 11.52
CA ASP A 301 28.51 -0.28 12.09
C ASP A 301 27.00 -0.33 11.85
N TRP A 302 26.29 0.81 11.88
CA TRP A 302 24.87 0.85 11.50
C TRP A 302 24.61 0.57 10.02
N LEU A 303 25.50 0.96 9.10
CA LEU A 303 25.43 0.56 7.67
C LEU A 303 25.60 -0.95 7.51
N LYS A 304 26.55 -1.56 8.24
CA LYS A 304 26.74 -3.02 8.28
C LYS A 304 25.54 -3.77 8.88
N ILE A 305 25.01 -3.28 10.00
CA ILE A 305 23.78 -3.80 10.61
C ILE A 305 22.61 -3.68 9.62
N HIS A 306 22.52 -2.56 8.89
CA HIS A 306 21.48 -2.37 7.89
C HIS A 306 21.58 -3.39 6.75
N LEU A 307 22.77 -3.60 6.17
CA LEU A 307 23.01 -4.66 5.18
C LEU A 307 22.52 -6.02 5.69
N SER A 308 22.94 -6.42 6.89
CA SER A 308 22.53 -7.69 7.50
C SER A 308 21.01 -7.78 7.72
N ASN A 309 20.37 -6.66 8.10
CA ASN A 309 18.91 -6.57 8.22
C ASN A 309 18.18 -6.70 6.88
N VAL A 310 18.70 -6.11 5.80
CA VAL A 310 18.08 -6.21 4.46
C VAL A 310 18.39 -7.53 3.75
N TYR A 311 19.47 -8.23 4.14
CA TYR A 311 19.78 -9.58 3.71
C TYR A 311 18.92 -10.66 4.40
N GLY A 312 18.27 -10.33 5.52
CA GLY A 312 17.43 -11.26 6.32
C GLY A 312 18.10 -11.83 7.57
N TYR A 313 19.33 -11.41 7.88
CA TYR A 313 20.10 -11.84 9.05
C TYR A 313 19.78 -10.98 10.30
N ASP A 314 18.49 -10.85 10.64
CA ASP A 314 17.97 -9.89 11.62
C ASP A 314 17.55 -10.51 12.98
N LYS A 315 17.80 -11.82 13.20
CA LYS A 315 17.43 -12.60 14.41
C LYS A 315 18.61 -12.99 15.32
N VAL A 316 19.66 -12.19 15.28
CA VAL A 316 20.89 -12.32 16.07
C VAL A 316 21.25 -10.99 16.75
N PRO A 317 22.11 -10.98 17.79
CA PRO A 317 22.65 -9.74 18.37
C PRO A 317 23.33 -8.84 17.33
N LEU A 318 23.48 -7.54 17.64
CA LEU A 318 24.03 -6.57 16.68
C LEU A 318 25.49 -6.84 16.29
N LYS A 319 26.29 -7.43 17.20
CA LYS A 319 27.69 -7.82 16.93
C LYS A 319 27.78 -8.83 15.78
N ASP A 320 26.97 -9.88 15.84
CA ASP A 320 26.87 -10.93 14.83
C ASP A 320 26.46 -10.35 13.47
N ARG A 321 25.61 -9.31 13.45
CA ARG A 321 25.22 -8.61 12.21
C ARG A 321 26.38 -7.79 11.62
N ILE A 322 27.21 -7.17 12.45
CA ILE A 322 28.44 -6.50 12.01
C ILE A 322 29.42 -7.53 11.46
N GLU A 323 29.57 -8.67 12.14
CA GLU A 323 30.45 -9.76 11.73
C GLU A 323 30.03 -10.39 10.39
N PHE A 324 28.72 -10.59 10.16
CA PHE A 324 28.18 -11.06 8.87
C PHE A 324 28.58 -10.13 7.71
N ALA A 325 28.46 -8.81 7.90
CA ALA A 325 28.84 -7.83 6.88
C ALA A 325 30.36 -7.83 6.65
N ASN A 326 31.16 -7.88 7.72
CA ASN A 326 32.62 -7.97 7.61
C ASN A 326 33.06 -9.25 6.86
N LYS A 327 32.46 -10.41 7.18
CA LYS A 327 32.72 -11.71 6.52
C LYS A 327 32.33 -11.73 5.04
N ASN A 328 31.44 -10.83 4.60
CA ASN A 328 31.01 -10.72 3.20
C ASN A 328 31.63 -9.51 2.47
N MET A 329 32.66 -8.86 3.02
CA MET A 329 33.23 -7.63 2.43
C MET A 329 33.73 -7.81 0.98
N GLU A 330 34.24 -8.99 0.62
CA GLU A 330 34.61 -9.32 -0.76
C GLU A 330 33.38 -9.39 -1.69
N ASN A 331 32.27 -10.01 -1.23
CA ASN A 331 31.00 -10.03 -1.97
C ASN A 331 30.44 -8.62 -2.14
N ILE A 332 30.48 -7.78 -1.09
CA ILE A 332 30.04 -6.38 -1.13
C ILE A 332 30.81 -5.60 -2.20
N LYS A 333 32.15 -5.67 -2.17
CA LYS A 333 33.02 -4.99 -3.15
C LYS A 333 32.86 -5.54 -4.57
N ALA A 334 32.66 -6.85 -4.72
CA ALA A 334 32.44 -7.47 -6.03
C ALA A 334 31.07 -7.09 -6.63
N VAL A 335 29.99 -7.06 -5.84
CA VAL A 335 28.66 -6.57 -6.26
C VAL A 335 28.71 -5.10 -6.67
N ALA A 336 29.40 -4.26 -5.90
CA ALA A 336 29.53 -2.83 -6.23
C ALA A 336 30.38 -2.57 -7.48
N LYS A 337 31.25 -3.51 -7.86
CA LYS A 337 32.07 -3.45 -9.09
C LYS A 337 31.32 -3.97 -10.33
N ASP A 338 30.62 -5.10 -10.20
CA ASP A 338 29.76 -5.66 -11.25
C ASP A 338 28.54 -6.37 -10.62
N PRO A 339 27.37 -5.70 -10.56
CA PRO A 339 26.15 -6.26 -9.99
C PRO A 339 25.44 -7.23 -10.94
N TYR A 340 25.86 -7.33 -12.21
CA TYR A 340 25.28 -8.23 -13.20
C TYR A 340 25.94 -9.62 -13.14
N GLN A 341 27.26 -9.65 -12.92
CA GLN A 341 28.02 -10.88 -12.69
C GLN A 341 27.83 -11.41 -11.26
N ASN A 342 28.01 -10.59 -10.22
CA ASN A 342 27.87 -11.08 -8.85
C ASN A 342 26.41 -11.01 -8.36
N GLN A 343 25.74 -12.16 -8.39
CA GLN A 343 24.35 -12.32 -7.97
C GLN A 343 24.14 -12.48 -6.43
N TRP A 344 25.13 -12.17 -5.59
CA TRP A 344 25.01 -12.26 -4.12
C TRP A 344 23.86 -11.40 -3.57
N TRP A 345 23.72 -10.16 -4.07
CA TRP A 345 22.66 -9.23 -3.64
C TRP A 345 21.24 -9.70 -3.96
N ILE A 346 21.07 -10.54 -4.98
CA ILE A 346 19.78 -11.09 -5.44
C ILE A 346 19.22 -12.11 -4.43
N LYS A 347 20.06 -12.66 -3.55
CA LYS A 347 19.72 -13.78 -2.66
C LYS A 347 19.13 -13.40 -1.29
N GLY A 348 19.18 -12.12 -0.90
CA GLY A 348 18.68 -11.65 0.39
C GLY A 348 17.25 -11.08 0.35
N ASP A 349 16.64 -10.89 1.51
CA ASP A 349 15.22 -10.52 1.68
C ASP A 349 14.76 -9.25 0.93
N LYS A 350 15.64 -8.26 0.71
CA LYS A 350 15.33 -6.97 0.05
C LYS A 350 16.43 -6.60 -0.97
N PRO A 351 16.45 -7.25 -2.14
CA PRO A 351 17.60 -7.23 -3.05
C PRO A 351 18.01 -5.83 -3.52
N TRP A 352 17.06 -4.96 -3.86
CA TRP A 352 17.39 -3.61 -4.32
C TRP A 352 18.00 -2.73 -3.22
N GLN A 353 17.56 -2.90 -1.96
CA GLN A 353 18.19 -2.23 -0.81
C GLN A 353 19.60 -2.79 -0.54
N ILE A 354 19.81 -4.11 -0.70
CA ILE A 354 21.14 -4.74 -0.61
C ILE A 354 22.09 -4.15 -1.65
N LEU A 355 21.66 -4.02 -2.91
CA LEU A 355 22.47 -3.40 -3.96
C LEU A 355 22.86 -1.95 -3.60
N GLY A 356 21.90 -1.16 -3.09
CA GLY A 356 22.13 0.21 -2.67
C GLY A 356 23.17 0.36 -1.55
N ILE A 357 23.04 -0.43 -0.47
CA ILE A 357 24.00 -0.40 0.66
C ILE A 357 25.35 -1.03 0.29
N CYS A 358 25.40 -1.96 -0.68
CA CYS A 358 26.65 -2.49 -1.20
C CYS A 358 27.50 -1.41 -1.89
N TYR A 359 26.89 -0.51 -2.68
CA TYR A 359 27.62 0.61 -3.27
C TYR A 359 28.22 1.53 -2.20
N GLU A 360 27.42 1.97 -1.22
CA GLU A 360 27.89 2.86 -0.15
C GLU A 360 28.98 2.22 0.73
N LEU A 361 28.83 0.95 1.12
CA LEU A 361 29.88 0.26 1.87
C LEU A 361 31.15 0.06 1.04
N ALA A 362 31.03 -0.27 -0.25
CA ALA A 362 32.20 -0.42 -1.11
C ALA A 362 32.98 0.90 -1.26
N GLU A 363 32.28 2.04 -1.42
CA GLU A 363 32.89 3.38 -1.47
C GLU A 363 33.48 3.82 -0.13
N ALA A 364 32.82 3.54 1.00
CA ALA A 364 33.43 3.79 2.31
C ALA A 364 34.76 3.04 2.46
N TYR A 365 34.82 1.79 2.00
CA TYR A 365 36.03 0.97 2.00
C TYR A 365 36.95 1.18 0.77
N THR A 366 36.87 2.32 0.06
CA THR A 366 37.97 2.85 -0.79
C THR A 366 38.79 3.95 -0.11
N LEU A 367 38.29 4.55 0.98
CA LEU A 367 39.04 5.51 1.78
C LEU A 367 40.03 4.79 2.71
N GLU A 368 41.10 5.49 3.09
CA GLU A 368 42.05 5.02 4.13
C GLU A 368 41.36 4.89 5.49
N ASP A 369 40.46 5.83 5.81
CA ASP A 369 39.56 5.78 6.97
C ASP A 369 38.09 5.74 6.49
N PRO A 370 37.46 4.55 6.48
CA PRO A 370 36.04 4.39 6.13
C PRO A 370 35.06 5.12 7.06
N THR A 371 35.50 5.57 8.26
CA THR A 371 34.65 6.34 9.17
C THR A 371 34.43 7.79 8.68
N LYS A 372 35.31 8.28 7.80
CA LYS A 372 35.22 9.59 7.13
C LYS A 372 34.35 9.62 5.89
N PHE A 373 33.79 8.49 5.49
CA PHE A 373 32.84 8.43 4.39
C PHE A 373 31.57 9.23 4.72
N VAL A 374 31.12 10.06 3.77
CA VAL A 374 29.88 10.83 3.88
C VAL A 374 28.75 10.02 3.27
N SER A 375 27.99 9.32 4.12
CA SER A 375 26.88 8.47 3.70
C SER A 375 25.62 9.29 3.45
N HIS A 376 24.88 8.91 2.41
CA HIS A 376 23.55 9.43 2.11
C HIS A 376 22.44 8.37 2.32
N PHE A 377 22.81 7.16 2.76
CA PHE A 377 21.91 6.00 2.78
C PHE A 377 20.89 6.01 3.94
N PRO A 378 19.60 5.77 3.68
CA PRO A 378 18.60 5.67 4.73
C PRO A 378 18.71 4.34 5.50
N VAL A 379 19.44 4.34 6.62
CA VAL A 379 19.47 3.21 7.58
C VAL A 379 18.10 3.06 8.25
N HIS A 380 17.36 2.02 7.86
CA HIS A 380 16.05 1.73 8.42
C HIS A 380 16.15 1.07 9.81
N GLN A 381 15.43 1.63 10.78
CA GLN A 381 15.05 0.97 12.04
C GLN A 381 13.60 0.46 11.90
N ASP A 382 13.28 -0.71 12.45
CA ASP A 382 11.92 -1.26 12.44
C ASP A 382 11.60 -1.97 13.77
N GLY A 383 10.35 -1.89 14.22
CA GLY A 383 9.91 -2.41 15.52
C GLY A 383 9.49 -3.88 15.45
N THR A 384 9.60 -4.60 16.57
CA THR A 384 9.16 -6.01 16.62
C THR A 384 7.64 -6.05 16.84
N CYS A 385 6.89 -5.80 15.76
CA CYS A 385 5.43 -5.75 15.74
C CYS A 385 4.84 -4.63 16.62
N ASN A 386 4.97 -3.38 16.17
CA ASN A 386 4.60 -2.16 16.91
C ASN A 386 3.21 -2.21 17.57
N GLY A 387 2.21 -2.84 16.93
CA GLY A 387 0.89 -3.04 17.54
C GLY A 387 0.93 -3.85 18.84
N LEU A 388 1.67 -4.96 18.87
CA LEU A 388 1.88 -5.75 20.10
C LEU A 388 2.77 -5.01 21.11
N GLN A 389 3.72 -4.18 20.66
CA GLN A 389 4.51 -3.32 21.55
C GLN A 389 3.61 -2.30 22.27
N HIS A 390 2.70 -1.63 21.55
CA HIS A 390 1.73 -0.72 22.18
C HIS A 390 0.76 -1.46 23.10
N TYR A 391 0.24 -2.62 22.72
CA TYR A 391 -0.65 -3.40 23.60
C TYR A 391 0.05 -3.87 24.88
N ALA A 392 1.26 -4.43 24.79
CA ALA A 392 1.99 -4.89 25.96
C ALA A 392 2.38 -3.73 26.90
N ALA A 393 2.66 -2.55 26.35
CA ALA A 393 2.90 -1.33 27.13
C ALA A 393 1.63 -0.76 27.80
N LEU A 394 0.45 -0.95 27.20
CA LEU A 394 -0.84 -0.51 27.76
C LEU A 394 -1.41 -1.51 28.79
N GLY A 395 -1.27 -2.81 28.53
CA GLY A 395 -1.76 -3.89 29.40
C GLY A 395 -0.82 -4.27 30.54
N GLY A 396 0.46 -3.91 30.44
CA GLY A 396 1.49 -4.33 31.40
C GLY A 396 1.95 -5.79 31.23
N ASP A 397 1.67 -6.42 30.07
CA ASP A 397 1.97 -7.82 29.76
C ASP A 397 3.49 -8.10 29.82
N VAL A 398 4.05 -8.48 30.98
CA VAL A 398 5.51 -8.58 31.17
C VAL A 398 6.19 -9.60 30.23
N GLU A 399 5.57 -10.77 30.01
CA GLU A 399 6.09 -11.77 29.08
C GLU A 399 5.85 -11.38 27.61
N GLY A 400 4.67 -10.84 27.29
CA GLY A 400 4.38 -10.27 25.98
C GLY A 400 5.40 -9.19 25.59
N ALA A 401 5.69 -8.25 26.50
CA ALA A 401 6.69 -7.20 26.38
C ALA A 401 8.11 -7.74 26.17
N ARG A 402 8.45 -8.89 26.75
CA ARG A 402 9.70 -9.60 26.48
C ARG A 402 9.75 -10.11 25.04
N GLN A 403 8.69 -10.77 24.56
CA GLN A 403 8.63 -11.32 23.20
C GLN A 403 8.68 -10.27 22.08
N VAL A 404 8.30 -9.03 22.38
CA VAL A 404 8.34 -7.88 21.44
C VAL A 404 9.47 -6.89 21.71
N ASN A 405 10.50 -7.30 22.47
CA ASN A 405 11.74 -6.56 22.70
C ASN A 405 11.56 -5.19 23.41
N LEU A 406 10.54 -5.03 24.27
CA LEU A 406 10.45 -3.88 25.18
C LEU A 406 11.34 -4.05 26.42
N LYS A 407 11.53 -5.29 26.88
CA LYS A 407 12.49 -5.61 27.96
C LYS A 407 13.87 -5.88 27.36
N PRO A 408 14.97 -5.29 27.88
CA PRO A 408 16.33 -5.61 27.45
C PRO A 408 16.65 -7.11 27.56
N ALA A 409 17.35 -7.64 26.56
CA ALA A 409 17.81 -9.03 26.48
C ALA A 409 19.03 -9.11 25.54
N ASP A 410 19.94 -10.06 25.79
CA ASP A 410 21.19 -10.20 25.03
C ASP A 410 20.97 -10.60 23.55
N ARG A 411 19.83 -11.24 23.27
CA ARG A 411 19.39 -11.63 21.93
C ARG A 411 17.98 -11.09 21.65
N PRO A 412 17.71 -10.51 20.46
CA PRO A 412 16.36 -10.14 20.07
C PRO A 412 15.43 -11.35 20.07
N GLN A 413 14.31 -11.23 20.78
CA GLN A 413 13.20 -12.17 20.74
C GLN A 413 12.41 -12.03 19.43
N ASP A 414 11.70 -13.09 19.03
CA ASP A 414 10.85 -13.10 17.85
C ASP A 414 9.51 -13.75 18.17
N VAL A 415 8.53 -12.92 18.54
CA VAL A 415 7.16 -13.32 18.91
C VAL A 415 6.54 -14.34 17.94
N TYR A 416 6.82 -14.24 16.64
CA TYR A 416 6.27 -15.17 15.65
C TYR A 416 6.85 -16.59 15.76
N THR A 417 8.14 -16.72 16.09
CA THR A 417 8.77 -18.03 16.32
C THR A 417 8.34 -18.60 17.67
N TYR A 418 8.18 -17.75 18.69
CA TYR A 418 7.66 -18.16 19.99
C TYR A 418 6.20 -18.67 19.91
N VAL A 419 5.31 -17.91 19.25
CA VAL A 419 3.91 -18.35 19.00
C VAL A 419 3.87 -19.60 18.12
N ALA A 420 4.74 -19.74 17.11
CA ALA A 420 4.85 -20.99 16.35
C ALA A 420 5.22 -22.17 17.28
N GLY A 421 6.13 -21.97 18.23
CA GLY A 421 6.48 -22.97 19.25
C GLY A 421 5.32 -23.36 20.17
N LEU A 422 4.48 -22.41 20.59
CA LEU A 422 3.26 -22.71 21.36
C LEU A 422 2.26 -23.54 20.53
N VAL A 423 2.05 -23.17 19.27
CA VAL A 423 1.15 -23.91 18.36
C VAL A 423 1.69 -25.32 18.09
N ILE A 424 3.01 -25.49 17.89
CA ILE A 424 3.64 -26.82 17.74
C ILE A 424 3.44 -27.68 18.99
N LYS A 425 3.59 -27.13 20.20
CA LYS A 425 3.33 -27.87 21.45
C LYS A 425 1.87 -28.36 21.54
N ARG A 426 0.92 -27.47 21.25
CA ARG A 426 -0.52 -27.80 21.24
C ARG A 426 -0.85 -28.88 20.19
N VAL A 427 -0.30 -28.75 18.99
CA VAL A 427 -0.46 -29.73 17.90
C VAL A 427 0.18 -31.08 18.23
N LYS A 428 1.32 -31.12 18.94
CA LYS A 428 1.90 -32.40 19.40
C LYS A 428 1.02 -33.11 20.42
N ALA A 429 0.51 -32.40 21.43
CA ALA A 429 -0.42 -32.97 22.40
C ALA A 429 -1.72 -33.49 21.75
N ASP A 430 -2.27 -32.75 20.79
CA ASP A 430 -3.43 -33.22 20.01
C ASP A 430 -3.11 -34.43 19.12
N ALA A 431 -1.89 -34.50 18.56
CA ALA A 431 -1.44 -35.63 17.73
C ALA A 431 -1.21 -36.91 18.55
N GLU A 432 -0.63 -36.78 19.74
CA GLU A 432 -0.52 -37.84 20.76
C GLU A 432 -1.91 -38.34 21.20
N ALA A 433 -2.91 -37.44 21.26
CA ALA A 433 -4.32 -37.77 21.47
C ALA A 433 -5.05 -38.33 20.22
N GLY A 434 -4.34 -38.59 19.11
CA GLY A 434 -4.89 -39.23 17.90
C GLY A 434 -5.63 -38.31 16.94
N ASN A 435 -5.52 -36.98 17.06
CA ASN A 435 -6.20 -36.04 16.17
C ASN A 435 -5.57 -36.01 14.77
N GLU A 436 -6.29 -36.55 13.78
CA GLU A 436 -5.94 -36.55 12.34
C GLU A 436 -5.41 -35.19 11.83
N MET A 437 -6.02 -34.09 12.27
CA MET A 437 -5.66 -32.73 11.83
C MET A 437 -4.34 -32.26 12.46
N ALA A 438 -4.01 -32.77 13.65
CA ALA A 438 -2.80 -32.43 14.38
C ALA A 438 -1.60 -33.19 13.81
N ILE A 439 -1.76 -34.51 13.64
CA ILE A 439 -0.77 -35.40 13.00
C ILE A 439 -0.38 -34.86 11.61
N PHE A 440 -1.32 -34.31 10.85
CA PHE A 440 -1.03 -33.70 9.56
C PHE A 440 -0.14 -32.44 9.64
N PHE A 441 -0.21 -31.64 10.70
CA PHE A 441 0.51 -30.36 10.82
C PHE A 441 1.80 -30.41 11.65
N GLU A 442 2.10 -31.51 12.35
CA GLU A 442 3.19 -31.60 13.33
C GLU A 442 4.56 -31.12 12.79
N ASP A 443 4.89 -31.47 11.55
CA ASP A 443 6.12 -31.11 10.82
C ASP A 443 5.99 -29.85 9.94
N LYS A 444 4.78 -29.27 9.80
CA LYS A 444 4.47 -28.26 8.76
C LYS A 444 4.29 -26.84 9.30
N ILE A 445 4.28 -26.67 10.62
CA ILE A 445 4.11 -25.37 11.27
C ILE A 445 5.45 -24.62 11.28
N THR A 446 5.47 -23.43 10.69
CA THR A 446 6.65 -22.57 10.67
C THR A 446 6.30 -21.13 11.05
N ARG A 447 7.33 -20.35 11.42
CA ARG A 447 7.23 -18.89 11.63
C ARG A 447 6.44 -18.19 10.51
N LYS A 448 6.65 -18.59 9.26
CA LYS A 448 6.00 -18.01 8.07
C LYS A 448 4.49 -18.24 8.04
N VAL A 449 4.03 -19.42 8.50
CA VAL A 449 2.60 -19.77 8.57
C VAL A 449 1.86 -18.86 9.56
N VAL A 450 2.42 -18.67 10.77
CA VAL A 450 1.75 -17.90 11.83
C VAL A 450 1.93 -16.37 11.70
N LYS A 451 3.06 -15.90 11.14
CA LYS A 451 3.44 -14.47 11.12
C LYS A 451 2.31 -13.54 10.65
N GLN A 452 1.64 -13.88 9.54
CA GLN A 452 0.61 -12.99 8.97
C GLN A 452 -0.61 -12.85 9.89
N THR A 453 -1.04 -13.94 10.51
CA THR A 453 -2.18 -13.96 11.44
C THR A 453 -1.84 -13.22 12.74
N VAL A 454 -0.67 -13.47 13.32
CA VAL A 454 -0.20 -12.74 14.52
C VAL A 454 -0.10 -11.23 14.24
N MET A 455 0.46 -10.83 13.09
CA MET A 455 0.54 -9.42 12.69
C MET A 455 -0.82 -8.74 12.48
N THR A 456 -1.88 -9.48 12.14
CA THR A 456 -3.20 -8.89 11.83
C THR A 456 -4.23 -9.07 12.94
N ASN A 457 -3.99 -9.96 13.91
CA ASN A 457 -4.78 -10.12 15.13
C ASN A 457 -4.90 -8.79 15.90
N VAL A 458 -3.77 -8.09 16.14
CA VAL A 458 -3.74 -6.76 16.78
C VAL A 458 -4.49 -5.65 16.03
N TYR A 459 -4.82 -5.85 14.75
CA TYR A 459 -5.62 -4.93 13.95
C TYR A 459 -7.06 -5.43 13.73
N GLY A 460 -7.54 -6.34 14.59
CA GLY A 460 -8.92 -6.82 14.60
C GLY A 460 -9.28 -7.76 13.44
N VAL A 461 -8.33 -8.57 12.94
CA VAL A 461 -8.65 -9.56 11.90
C VAL A 461 -9.72 -10.54 12.39
N THR A 462 -10.79 -10.70 11.60
CA THR A 462 -11.82 -11.69 11.89
C THR A 462 -11.27 -13.11 11.69
N PHE A 463 -11.86 -14.09 12.37
CA PHE A 463 -11.49 -15.51 12.21
C PHE A 463 -11.54 -15.97 10.74
N VAL A 464 -12.49 -15.47 9.95
CA VAL A 464 -12.59 -15.76 8.50
C VAL A 464 -11.39 -15.17 7.73
N GLY A 465 -10.96 -13.95 8.08
CA GLY A 465 -9.77 -13.33 7.53
C GLY A 465 -8.49 -14.10 7.90
N ALA A 466 -8.36 -14.51 9.16
CA ALA A 466 -7.25 -15.33 9.63
C ALA A 466 -7.17 -16.69 8.92
N LEU A 467 -8.31 -17.39 8.79
CA LEU A 467 -8.40 -18.66 8.07
C LEU A 467 -7.96 -18.52 6.61
N ALA A 468 -8.34 -17.43 5.93
CA ALA A 468 -7.89 -17.15 4.56
C ALA A 468 -6.37 -16.92 4.47
N GLN A 469 -5.76 -16.26 5.47
CA GLN A 469 -4.32 -16.04 5.52
C GLN A 469 -3.56 -17.35 5.77
N ILE A 470 -3.95 -18.13 6.77
CA ILE A 470 -3.29 -19.42 7.08
C ILE A 470 -3.48 -20.38 5.89
N LYS A 471 -4.68 -20.46 5.31
CA LYS A 471 -4.93 -21.28 4.11
C LYS A 471 -3.97 -20.92 2.99
N LYS A 472 -3.73 -19.63 2.73
CA LYS A 472 -2.76 -19.18 1.71
C LYS A 472 -1.33 -19.69 1.96
N GLN A 473 -0.91 -19.84 3.22
CA GLN A 473 0.41 -20.40 3.55
C GLN A 473 0.42 -21.94 3.45
N VAL A 474 -0.60 -22.63 3.96
CA VAL A 474 -0.60 -24.12 4.05
C VAL A 474 -1.19 -24.87 2.86
N ILE A 475 -1.89 -24.20 1.92
CA ILE A 475 -2.61 -24.87 0.81
C ILE A 475 -1.72 -25.78 -0.05
N HIS A 476 -0.43 -25.48 -0.14
CA HIS A 476 0.54 -26.27 -0.92
C HIS A 476 0.86 -27.66 -0.32
N HIS A 477 0.41 -27.95 0.91
CA HIS A 477 0.51 -29.27 1.53
C HIS A 477 -0.70 -30.18 1.24
N PHE A 478 -1.74 -29.67 0.55
CA PHE A 478 -2.96 -30.41 0.24
C PHE A 478 -3.04 -30.77 -1.25
N GLY A 479 -3.74 -31.86 -1.55
CA GLY A 479 -4.11 -32.21 -2.93
C GLY A 479 -5.01 -31.14 -3.56
N LYS A 480 -4.97 -31.02 -4.90
CA LYS A 480 -5.72 -29.99 -5.66
C LYS A 480 -7.24 -30.03 -5.44
N ASP A 481 -7.73 -31.22 -5.07
CA ASP A 481 -9.14 -31.57 -4.92
C ASP A 481 -9.56 -31.69 -3.44
N GLU A 482 -8.61 -31.60 -2.51
CA GLU A 482 -8.83 -31.66 -1.06
C GLU A 482 -9.37 -30.34 -0.45
N ASP A 483 -10.13 -29.52 -1.19
CA ASP A 483 -10.46 -28.14 -0.77
C ASP A 483 -11.25 -28.06 0.55
N GLU A 484 -12.14 -29.04 0.82
CA GLU A 484 -12.88 -29.16 2.08
C GLU A 484 -12.02 -29.66 3.24
N LYS A 485 -11.12 -30.63 2.99
CA LYS A 485 -10.13 -31.07 3.98
C LYS A 485 -9.20 -29.90 4.34
N ALA A 486 -8.72 -29.16 3.35
CA ALA A 486 -7.94 -27.94 3.54
C ALA A 486 -8.70 -26.87 4.34
N LYS A 487 -10.03 -26.71 4.17
CA LYS A 487 -10.86 -25.82 5.01
C LYS A 487 -10.95 -26.33 6.46
N LYS A 488 -11.31 -27.60 6.67
CA LYS A 488 -11.42 -28.25 8.00
C LYS A 488 -10.10 -28.13 8.78
N PHE A 489 -9.00 -28.52 8.17
CA PHE A 489 -7.67 -28.56 8.78
C PHE A 489 -7.15 -27.13 9.02
N THR A 490 -7.29 -26.21 8.07
CA THR A 490 -6.92 -24.81 8.31
C THR A 490 -7.74 -24.20 9.45
N LYS A 491 -9.04 -24.50 9.56
CA LYS A 491 -9.88 -24.01 10.67
C LYS A 491 -9.31 -24.41 12.03
N TYR A 492 -8.94 -25.68 12.20
CA TYR A 492 -8.30 -26.21 13.41
C TYR A 492 -7.00 -25.45 13.74
N LEU A 493 -6.08 -25.32 12.77
CA LEU A 493 -4.84 -24.57 12.98
C LEU A 493 -5.07 -23.07 13.27
N THR A 494 -6.14 -22.48 12.71
CA THR A 494 -6.51 -21.08 12.96
C THR A 494 -6.95 -20.86 14.42
N SER A 495 -7.71 -21.79 15.01
CA SER A 495 -8.07 -21.73 16.43
C SER A 495 -6.82 -21.76 17.31
N LEU A 496 -5.95 -22.76 17.13
CA LEU A 496 -4.74 -22.89 17.97
C LEU A 496 -3.81 -21.68 17.87
N VAL A 497 -3.71 -21.03 16.70
CA VAL A 497 -2.97 -19.77 16.53
C VAL A 497 -3.63 -18.63 17.33
N PHE A 498 -4.96 -18.52 17.31
CA PHE A 498 -5.69 -17.51 18.10
C PHE A 498 -5.52 -17.74 19.61
N ASP A 499 -5.67 -18.98 20.06
CA ASP A 499 -5.56 -19.35 21.47
C ASP A 499 -4.13 -19.14 22.01
N SER A 500 -3.11 -19.43 21.20
CA SER A 500 -1.69 -19.20 21.54
C SER A 500 -1.30 -17.72 21.55
N VAL A 501 -1.99 -16.87 20.79
CA VAL A 501 -1.82 -15.40 20.87
C VAL A 501 -2.54 -14.86 22.10
N ARG A 502 -3.74 -15.37 22.43
CA ARG A 502 -4.51 -14.93 23.60
C ARG A 502 -3.87 -15.33 24.92
N GLU A 503 -3.21 -16.49 24.99
CA GLU A 503 -2.37 -16.91 26.12
C GLU A 503 -1.18 -15.97 26.38
N LEU A 504 -0.58 -15.40 25.33
CA LEU A 504 0.65 -14.61 25.42
C LEU A 504 0.43 -13.11 25.67
N PHE A 505 -0.75 -12.59 25.33
CA PHE A 505 -1.10 -11.18 25.39
C PHE A 505 -2.49 -10.99 26.01
N GLU A 506 -2.67 -11.48 27.24
CA GLU A 506 -3.94 -11.42 27.96
C GLU A 506 -4.41 -9.96 28.13
N GLY A 507 -3.54 -9.07 28.60
CA GLY A 507 -3.83 -7.64 28.75
C GLY A 507 -4.21 -6.98 27.43
N ALA A 508 -3.51 -7.31 26.34
CA ALA A 508 -3.87 -6.86 24.99
C ALA A 508 -5.31 -7.24 24.61
N HIS A 509 -5.72 -8.48 24.89
CA HIS A 509 -7.07 -8.95 24.56
C HIS A 509 -8.14 -8.38 25.49
N LEU A 510 -7.85 -8.20 26.78
CA LEU A 510 -8.74 -7.48 27.70
C LEU A 510 -8.97 -6.03 27.23
N ILE A 511 -7.93 -5.35 26.73
CA ILE A 511 -8.05 -4.01 26.12
C ILE A 511 -8.87 -4.06 24.82
N GLN A 512 -8.64 -5.04 23.94
CA GLN A 512 -9.43 -5.18 22.70
C GLN A 512 -10.91 -5.45 22.97
N ASP A 513 -11.22 -6.39 23.86
CA ASP A 513 -12.59 -6.79 24.20
C ASP A 513 -13.31 -5.64 24.93
N TRP A 514 -12.60 -4.85 25.77
CA TRP A 514 -13.11 -3.60 26.36
C TRP A 514 -13.38 -2.52 25.31
N LEU A 515 -12.44 -2.26 24.40
CA LEU A 515 -12.61 -1.27 23.31
C LEU A 515 -13.79 -1.63 22.39
N ALA A 516 -13.95 -2.92 22.07
CA ALA A 516 -15.04 -3.41 21.24
C ALA A 516 -16.42 -3.23 21.92
N GLU A 517 -16.53 -3.58 23.20
CA GLU A 517 -17.76 -3.39 23.97
C GLU A 517 -18.07 -1.91 24.21
N ALA A 518 -17.05 -1.07 24.47
CA ALA A 518 -17.20 0.38 24.58
C ALA A 518 -17.72 0.99 23.27
N ALA A 519 -17.09 0.65 22.13
CA ALA A 519 -17.54 1.12 20.81
C ALA A 519 -18.98 0.68 20.49
N LYS A 520 -19.34 -0.58 20.82
CA LYS A 520 -20.69 -1.16 20.68
C LYS A 520 -21.75 -0.51 21.59
N ARG A 521 -21.35 0.05 22.74
CA ARG A 521 -22.23 0.86 23.61
C ARG A 521 -22.38 2.27 23.07
N ILE A 522 -21.27 2.91 22.65
CA ILE A 522 -21.28 4.26 22.07
C ILE A 522 -22.15 4.29 20.80
N SER A 523 -22.02 3.33 19.89
CA SER A 523 -22.83 3.24 18.66
C SER A 523 -24.31 2.89 18.89
N LYS A 524 -24.71 2.63 20.15
CA LYS A 524 -26.11 2.45 20.58
C LYS A 524 -26.59 3.53 21.56
N SER A 525 -25.75 4.50 21.89
CA SER A 525 -26.17 5.65 22.70
C SER A 525 -27.10 6.56 21.89
N VAL A 526 -27.77 7.48 22.61
CA VAL A 526 -28.63 8.51 22.02
C VAL A 526 -28.25 9.82 22.70
N ARG A 527 -27.99 10.86 21.92
CA ARG A 527 -27.65 12.19 22.45
C ARG A 527 -28.93 12.96 22.75
N LEU A 528 -29.13 13.30 24.03
CA LEU A 528 -30.32 13.97 24.54
C LEU A 528 -30.56 15.34 23.86
N ASP A 529 -29.54 16.18 23.77
CA ASP A 529 -29.63 17.56 23.24
C ASP A 529 -29.99 17.63 21.73
N THR A 530 -29.89 16.51 21.01
CA THR A 530 -30.31 16.39 19.61
C THR A 530 -31.57 15.54 19.42
N PHE A 531 -32.12 14.97 20.49
CA PHE A 531 -33.32 14.15 20.42
C PHE A 531 -34.55 15.07 20.31
N SER A 532 -35.29 14.95 19.22
CA SER A 532 -36.49 15.75 18.97
C SER A 532 -37.71 14.84 18.81
N ASN A 533 -38.89 15.35 19.15
CA ASN A 533 -40.15 14.59 19.05
C ASN A 533 -40.58 14.26 17.60
N GLN A 534 -39.73 14.49 16.59
CA GLN A 534 -39.96 14.14 15.19
C GLN A 534 -39.40 12.74 14.82
N ASP A 535 -38.50 12.14 15.61
CA ASP A 535 -37.99 10.77 15.42
C ASP A 535 -39.04 9.66 15.76
N ASN A 536 -40.32 9.99 15.83
CA ASN A 536 -41.36 9.17 16.46
C ASN A 536 -41.99 8.06 15.60
N GLU A 537 -41.71 8.00 14.29
CA GLU A 537 -42.42 7.07 13.37
C GLU A 537 -42.20 5.57 13.63
N ALA A 538 -41.20 5.18 14.43
CA ALA A 538 -40.84 3.76 14.62
C ALA A 538 -40.50 3.32 16.06
N ASN A 539 -40.69 4.20 17.06
CA ASN A 539 -40.31 3.95 18.47
C ASN A 539 -38.85 3.46 18.63
N LYS A 540 -37.95 3.96 17.77
CA LYS A 540 -36.54 3.59 17.64
C LYS A 540 -35.72 4.86 17.36
N PRO A 541 -34.91 5.35 18.31
CA PRO A 541 -34.14 6.58 18.13
C PRO A 541 -33.02 6.40 17.09
N ASN A 542 -32.73 7.45 16.34
CA ASN A 542 -31.64 7.47 15.37
C ASN A 542 -30.26 7.51 16.09
N HIS A 543 -29.49 6.42 15.99
CA HIS A 543 -28.15 6.32 16.58
C HIS A 543 -27.10 7.06 15.75
N SER A 544 -26.93 8.36 16.02
CA SER A 544 -25.95 9.25 15.35
C SER A 544 -24.60 9.38 16.09
N SER A 545 -24.45 8.68 17.23
CA SER A 545 -23.27 8.73 18.10
C SER A 545 -22.07 7.97 17.53
N SER A 546 -20.94 8.66 17.46
CA SER A 546 -19.66 8.17 16.92
C SER A 546 -18.63 7.99 18.05
N VAL A 547 -17.64 7.10 17.85
CA VAL A 547 -16.55 6.94 18.81
C VAL A 547 -15.56 8.11 18.65
N ILE A 548 -15.27 8.80 19.75
CA ILE A 548 -14.37 9.97 19.79
C ILE A 548 -13.38 9.76 20.93
N TRP A 549 -12.10 10.03 20.70
CA TRP A 549 -11.06 10.01 21.72
C TRP A 549 -10.01 11.08 21.45
N THR A 550 -9.14 11.31 22.43
CA THR A 550 -7.98 12.18 22.29
C THR A 550 -6.72 11.31 22.34
N THR A 551 -5.94 11.32 21.27
CA THR A 551 -4.57 10.79 21.27
C THR A 551 -3.67 11.72 22.09
N PRO A 552 -2.44 11.33 22.47
CA PRO A 552 -1.52 12.20 23.20
C PRO A 552 -1.16 13.53 22.51
N LEU A 553 -1.57 13.75 21.25
CA LEU A 553 -1.33 14.99 20.50
C LEU A 553 -2.63 15.67 19.99
N VAL A 554 -3.67 14.91 19.60
CA VAL A 554 -4.83 15.43 18.85
C VAL A 554 -6.15 14.72 19.18
N VAL A 555 -7.29 15.39 19.01
CA VAL A 555 -8.61 14.75 19.05
C VAL A 555 -8.89 14.01 17.74
N VAL A 556 -9.39 12.78 17.85
CA VAL A 556 -9.74 11.88 16.74
C VAL A 556 -11.21 11.47 16.87
N LYS A 557 -11.99 11.71 15.82
CA LYS A 557 -13.37 11.27 15.69
C LYS A 557 -13.48 10.19 14.61
N LEU A 558 -14.01 9.03 14.98
CA LEU A 558 -14.39 7.97 14.05
C LEU A 558 -15.78 8.25 13.48
N MET A 559 -15.85 8.81 12.27
CA MET A 559 -17.06 8.85 11.46
C MET A 559 -17.27 7.51 10.75
N GLN A 560 -18.52 7.13 10.53
CA GLN A 560 -18.87 5.98 9.68
C GLN A 560 -19.92 6.40 8.64
N GLU A 561 -19.52 6.39 7.37
CA GLU A 561 -20.32 6.80 6.21
C GLU A 561 -20.22 5.73 5.13
N ASP A 562 -21.33 5.34 4.49
CA ASP A 562 -21.37 4.31 3.43
C ASP A 562 -20.59 3.00 3.74
N ASN A 563 -20.70 2.51 4.98
CA ASN A 563 -19.93 1.36 5.50
C ASN A 563 -18.40 1.50 5.43
N LYS A 564 -17.89 2.74 5.43
CA LYS A 564 -16.46 3.07 5.56
C LYS A 564 -16.24 3.85 6.86
N GLN A 565 -15.13 3.56 7.51
CA GLN A 565 -14.66 4.32 8.67
C GLN A 565 -13.73 5.43 8.21
N HIS A 566 -13.97 6.64 8.70
CA HIS A 566 -13.23 7.85 8.39
C HIS A 566 -12.77 8.51 9.69
N PHE A 567 -11.47 8.75 9.82
CA PHE A 567 -10.90 9.47 10.97
C PHE A 567 -10.88 10.97 10.65
N LEU A 568 -11.67 11.75 11.38
CA LEU A 568 -11.56 13.21 11.38
C LEU A 568 -10.63 13.63 12.52
N LEU A 569 -9.61 14.43 12.20
CA LEU A 569 -8.77 15.09 13.20
C LEU A 569 -9.40 16.45 13.54
N THR A 570 -9.57 16.74 14.81
CA THR A 570 -10.14 18.01 15.29
C THR A 570 -9.27 18.64 16.38
N SER A 571 -9.37 19.95 16.54
CA SER A 571 -8.74 20.65 17.66
C SER A 571 -9.40 20.28 18.99
N SER A 572 -8.61 20.30 20.07
CA SER A 572 -9.11 20.17 21.44
C SER A 572 -9.87 21.43 21.88
N THR A 573 -11.09 21.58 21.37
CA THR A 573 -12.08 22.56 21.82
C THR A 573 -13.36 21.82 22.15
N LEU A 574 -13.49 21.44 23.43
CA LEU A 574 -14.79 21.37 24.12
C LEU A 574 -15.36 22.79 24.23
#